data_AF-A0A2K4IG77-F1
#
_entry.id   AF-A0A2K4IG77-F1
#
_cell.length_a   1.000
_cell.length_b   1.000
_cell.length_c   1.000
_cell.angle_alpha   90.00
_cell.angle_beta   90.00
_cell.angle_gamma   90.00
#
_symmetry.space_group_name_H-M   'P 1'
#
loop_
_entity.id
_entity.type
_entity.pdbx_description
1 polymer ?
#
loop_
_entity_poly.entity_id
_entity_poly.type
_entity_poly.pdbx_seq_one_letter_code
_entity_poly.pdbx_strand_id
1 'polypeptide(L)'
;MEYLLELAASPTAWVALATLVVMEIVLGIDNLIFISILTNKLPEQHRQKARRIGIGMALILRLALLSTIAFIVQLTAPVIEILGQAFSWKDMILIAGGLFLVWKATTEIHHSMDPAPEDPKSATSTVTLGFAAAIGQILMLDMVFSIDSIITAVGMTEHLPIMIIAVVVSVLVMLLAADPLAKFINDNPTVVMLALGFLIMIGMTLIAEGFGAHVPKGYVYAAMAFSAAIEVLNMMSRRARQKKVAEQV
;
A
#
# COMPACT_ATOMS: atom_id res chain seq x y z
N MET A 1 -29.40 16.78 -0.07
CA MET A 1 -29.22 17.02 -1.52
C MET A 1 -28.59 18.39 -1.76
N GLU A 2 -29.07 19.44 -1.09
CA GLU A 2 -28.46 20.78 -1.13
C GLU A 2 -26.98 20.81 -0.74
N TYR A 3 -26.58 20.14 0.36
CA TYR A 3 -25.17 20.01 0.75
C TYR A 3 -24.26 19.45 -0.36
N LEU A 4 -24.73 18.45 -1.11
CA LEU A 4 -23.95 17.86 -2.21
C LEU A 4 -23.88 18.78 -3.43
N LEU A 5 -24.95 19.54 -3.68
CA LEU A 5 -25.00 20.52 -4.76
C LEU A 5 -24.09 21.72 -4.48
N GLU A 6 -24.04 22.17 -3.22
CA GLU A 6 -23.14 23.22 -2.76
C GLU A 6 -21.66 22.80 -2.87
N LEU A 7 -21.35 21.57 -2.46
CA LEU A 7 -20.04 20.95 -2.67
C LEU A 7 -19.67 20.87 -4.16
N ALA A 8 -20.59 20.43 -5.02
CA ALA A 8 -20.35 20.33 -6.46
C ALA A 8 -20.12 21.70 -7.13
N ALA A 9 -20.76 22.76 -6.61
CA ALA A 9 -20.60 24.13 -7.08
C ALA A 9 -19.32 24.80 -6.55
N SER A 10 -18.68 24.25 -5.51
CA SER A 10 -17.50 24.85 -4.87
C SER A 10 -16.18 24.44 -5.55
N PRO A 11 -15.38 25.39 -6.07
CA PRO A 11 -14.07 25.09 -6.65
C PRO A 11 -13.09 24.47 -5.63
N THR A 12 -13.19 24.82 -4.35
CA THR A 12 -12.29 24.30 -3.31
C THR A 12 -12.54 22.81 -3.04
N ALA A 13 -13.79 22.36 -3.15
CA ALA A 13 -14.15 20.95 -3.02
C ALA A 13 -13.50 20.09 -4.11
N TRP A 14 -13.45 20.60 -5.35
CA TRP A 14 -12.79 19.92 -6.47
C TRP A 14 -11.27 19.85 -6.30
N VAL A 15 -10.65 20.90 -5.78
CA VAL A 15 -9.21 20.90 -5.47
C VAL A 15 -8.89 19.90 -4.35
N ALA A 16 -9.70 19.87 -3.29
CA ALA A 16 -9.56 18.89 -2.21
C ALA A 16 -9.75 17.46 -2.73
N LEU A 17 -10.78 17.22 -3.56
CA LEU A 17 -11.02 15.93 -4.20
C LEU A 17 -9.84 15.49 -5.05
N ALA A 18 -9.35 16.37 -5.93
CA ALA A 18 -8.21 16.07 -6.80
C ALA A 18 -6.95 15.76 -5.98
N THR A 19 -6.68 16.55 -4.94
CA THR A 19 -5.54 16.34 -4.04
C THR A 19 -5.64 14.99 -3.33
N LEU A 20 -6.81 14.67 -2.79
CA LEU A 20 -7.05 13.39 -2.13
C LEU A 20 -6.93 12.22 -3.10
N VAL A 21 -7.52 12.31 -4.30
CA VAL A 21 -7.38 11.26 -5.32
C VAL A 21 -5.91 11.01 -5.66
N VAL A 22 -5.12 12.07 -5.85
CA VAL A 22 -3.70 11.94 -6.16
C VAL A 22 -2.96 11.28 -4.99
N MET A 23 -3.16 11.77 -3.77
CA MET A 23 -2.53 11.20 -2.56
C MET A 23 -2.90 9.73 -2.36
N GLU A 24 -4.18 9.41 -2.57
CA GLU A 24 -4.72 8.06 -2.46
C GLU A 24 -4.18 7.11 -3.53
N ILE A 25 -3.96 7.59 -4.75
CA ILE A 25 -3.34 6.80 -5.81
C ILE A 25 -1.86 6.58 -5.52
N VAL A 26 -1.14 7.64 -5.13
CA VAL A 26 0.29 7.56 -4.80
C VAL A 26 0.53 6.54 -3.68
N LEU A 27 -0.23 6.64 -2.59
CA LEU A 27 -0.20 5.68 -1.48
C LEU A 27 -0.72 4.30 -1.88
N GLY A 28 -1.73 4.24 -2.74
CA GLY A 28 -2.35 3.00 -3.19
C GLY A 28 -1.45 2.15 -4.09
N ILE A 29 -0.49 2.74 -4.81
CA ILE A 29 0.45 2.00 -5.65
C ILE A 29 1.28 1.03 -4.80
N ASP A 30 1.74 1.43 -3.61
CA ASP A 30 2.52 0.56 -2.73
C ASP A 30 1.70 -0.64 -2.24
N ASN A 31 0.44 -0.39 -1.88
CA ASN A 31 -0.52 -1.44 -1.52
C ASN A 31 -0.74 -2.41 -2.69
N LEU A 32 -0.85 -1.89 -3.92
CA LEU A 32 -1.02 -2.72 -5.13
C LEU A 32 0.22 -3.57 -5.44
N ILE A 33 1.42 -3.04 -5.24
CA ILE A 33 2.65 -3.82 -5.39
C ILE A 33 2.67 -4.95 -4.36
N PHE A 34 2.30 -4.67 -3.11
CA PHE A 34 2.25 -5.69 -2.08
C PHE A 34 1.22 -6.79 -2.38
N ILE A 35 0.01 -6.40 -2.79
CA ILE A 35 -1.01 -7.33 -3.28
C ILE A 35 -0.44 -8.20 -4.43
N SER A 36 0.33 -7.60 -5.33
CA SER A 36 0.97 -8.33 -6.43
C SER A 36 1.97 -9.38 -5.92
N ILE A 37 2.87 -9.00 -5.01
CA ILE A 37 3.89 -9.88 -4.44
C ILE A 37 3.24 -11.09 -3.75
N LEU A 38 2.23 -10.85 -2.90
CA LEU A 38 1.55 -11.94 -2.20
C LEU A 38 0.79 -12.87 -3.16
N THR A 39 0.05 -12.29 -4.09
CA THR A 39 -0.75 -13.09 -5.03
C THR A 39 0.10 -13.86 -6.02
N ASN A 40 1.32 -13.41 -6.33
CA ASN A 40 2.25 -14.12 -7.20
C ASN A 40 2.74 -15.46 -6.62
N LYS A 41 2.66 -15.65 -5.29
CA LYS A 41 2.93 -16.95 -4.64
C LYS A 41 1.83 -17.98 -4.85
N LEU A 42 0.65 -17.56 -5.33
CA LEU A 42 -0.44 -18.47 -5.66
C LEU A 42 -0.23 -19.10 -7.04
N PRO A 43 -0.84 -20.27 -7.33
CA PRO A 43 -0.84 -20.84 -8.66
C PRO A 43 -1.41 -19.84 -9.68
N GLU A 44 -0.87 -19.83 -10.90
CA GLU A 44 -1.16 -18.82 -11.93
C GLU A 44 -2.66 -18.59 -12.16
N GLN A 45 -3.45 -19.65 -12.11
CA GLN A 45 -4.90 -19.65 -12.30
C GLN A 45 -5.67 -18.85 -11.22
N HIS A 46 -5.08 -18.68 -10.03
CA HIS A 46 -5.70 -17.99 -8.89
C HIS A 46 -5.19 -16.56 -8.69
N ARG A 47 -4.04 -16.18 -9.27
CA ARG A 47 -3.39 -14.88 -9.01
C ARG A 47 -4.29 -13.68 -9.33
N GLN A 48 -4.88 -13.67 -10.52
CA GLN A 48 -5.76 -12.58 -10.97
C GLN A 48 -7.03 -12.47 -10.11
N LYS A 49 -7.64 -13.62 -9.79
CA LYS A 49 -8.83 -13.68 -8.93
C LYS A 49 -8.50 -13.18 -7.52
N ALA A 50 -7.39 -13.63 -6.95
CA ALA A 50 -6.93 -13.21 -5.62
C ALA A 50 -6.70 -11.70 -5.56
N ARG A 51 -6.08 -11.13 -6.59
CA ARG A 51 -5.83 -9.69 -6.69
C ARG A 51 -7.12 -8.87 -6.73
N ARG A 52 -8.04 -9.22 -7.64
CA ARG A 52 -9.32 -8.50 -7.78
C ARG A 52 -10.19 -8.62 -6.54
N ILE A 53 -10.27 -9.82 -5.96
CA ILE A 53 -11.01 -10.08 -4.73
C ILE A 53 -10.36 -9.32 -3.57
N GLY A 54 -9.03 -9.38 -3.43
CA GLY A 54 -8.27 -8.66 -2.41
C GLY A 54 -8.50 -7.15 -2.47
N ILE A 55 -8.36 -6.54 -3.65
CA ILE A 55 -8.62 -5.10 -3.86
C ILE A 55 -10.09 -4.75 -3.58
N GLY A 56 -11.03 -5.58 -4.03
CA GLY A 56 -12.46 -5.35 -3.78
C GLY A 56 -12.82 -5.41 -2.29
N MET A 57 -12.28 -6.38 -1.56
CA MET A 57 -12.50 -6.49 -0.11
C MET A 57 -11.77 -5.39 0.66
N ALA A 58 -10.58 -4.98 0.22
CA ALA A 58 -9.87 -3.82 0.75
C ALA A 58 -10.71 -2.55 0.63
N LEU A 59 -11.34 -2.30 -0.53
CA LEU A 59 -12.28 -1.18 -0.67
C LEU A 59 -13.43 -1.24 0.32
N ILE A 60 -14.06 -2.42 0.48
CA ILE A 60 -15.16 -2.59 1.43
C ILE A 60 -14.69 -2.28 2.86
N LEU A 61 -13.53 -2.82 3.25
CA LEU A 61 -12.92 -2.55 4.55
C LEU A 61 -12.65 -1.06 4.73
N ARG A 62 -12.11 -0.40 3.71
CA ARG A 62 -11.77 1.02 3.73
C ARG A 62 -13.00 1.91 3.85
N LEU A 63 -14.06 1.60 3.11
CA LEU A 63 -15.34 2.30 3.22
C LEU A 63 -16.01 2.04 4.58
N ALA A 64 -15.86 0.85 5.15
CA ALA A 64 -16.34 0.54 6.49
C ALA A 64 -15.58 1.36 7.57
N LEU A 65 -14.26 1.42 7.48
CA LEU A 65 -13.41 2.25 8.35
C LEU A 65 -13.74 3.75 8.20
N LEU A 66 -13.93 4.21 6.97
CA LEU A 66 -14.31 5.60 6.69
C LEU A 66 -15.73 5.93 7.18
N SER A 67 -16.64 4.96 7.21
CA SER A 67 -17.97 5.16 7.80
C SER A 67 -17.91 5.29 9.32
N THR A 68 -16.89 4.71 9.96
CA THR A 68 -16.63 4.83 11.40
C THR A 68 -15.59 5.92 11.71
N ILE A 69 -15.45 6.93 10.85
CA ILE A 69 -14.45 8.00 10.99
C ILE A 69 -14.49 8.70 12.36
N ALA A 70 -15.68 8.91 12.93
CA ALA A 70 -15.84 9.50 14.26
C ALA A 70 -15.17 8.65 15.35
N PHE A 71 -15.19 7.33 15.20
CA PHE A 71 -14.47 6.40 16.08
C PHE A 71 -12.97 6.44 15.80
N ILE A 72 -12.56 6.49 14.53
CA ILE A 72 -11.14 6.59 14.15
C ILE A 72 -10.49 7.87 14.72
N VAL A 73 -11.19 9.00 14.69
CA VAL A 73 -10.70 10.25 15.28
C VAL A 73 -10.52 10.11 16.81
N GLN A 74 -11.39 9.36 17.49
CA GLN A 74 -11.20 9.09 18.92
C GLN A 74 -9.98 8.20 19.21
N LEU A 75 -9.52 7.40 18.24
CA LEU A 75 -8.29 6.61 18.40
C LEU A 75 -7.05 7.48 18.56
N THR A 76 -7.10 8.77 18.21
CA THR A 76 -5.99 9.71 18.43
C THR A 76 -5.98 10.32 19.83
N ALA A 77 -7.01 10.06 20.64
CA ALA A 77 -7.03 10.51 22.03
C ALA A 77 -5.99 9.74 22.85
N PRO A 78 -5.24 10.42 23.73
CA PRO A 78 -4.23 9.76 24.56
C PRO A 78 -4.89 8.78 25.54
N VAL A 79 -4.37 7.56 25.61
CA VAL A 79 -4.89 6.45 26.44
C VAL A 79 -3.94 6.12 27.57
N ILE A 80 -2.63 6.11 27.30
CA ILE A 80 -1.60 5.75 28.27
C ILE A 80 -0.45 6.74 28.16
N GLU A 81 0.09 7.20 29.28
CA GLU A 81 1.31 8.01 29.31
C GLU A 81 2.48 7.15 29.79
N ILE A 82 3.53 7.03 28.98
CA ILE A 82 4.75 6.26 29.29
C ILE A 82 5.94 7.19 29.11
N LEU A 83 6.75 7.35 30.16
CA LEU A 83 7.97 8.19 30.13
C LEU A 83 7.72 9.65 29.68
N GLY A 84 6.56 10.22 30.03
CA GLY A 84 6.16 11.58 29.64
C GLY A 84 5.70 11.72 28.19
N GLN A 85 5.47 10.61 27.49
CA GLN A 85 4.87 10.56 26.16
C GLN A 85 3.48 9.92 26.23
N ALA A 86 2.48 10.61 25.72
CA ALA A 86 1.11 10.11 25.66
C ALA A 86 0.91 9.29 24.38
N PHE A 87 0.47 8.04 24.53
CA PHE A 87 0.18 7.11 23.46
C PHE A 87 -1.32 6.94 23.29
N SER A 88 -1.77 7.04 22.04
CA SER A 88 -3.14 6.79 21.62
C SER A 88 -3.31 5.38 21.01
N TRP A 89 -4.55 4.94 20.82
CA TRP A 89 -4.81 3.67 20.12
C TRP A 89 -4.29 3.69 18.68
N LYS A 90 -4.37 4.84 18.00
CA LYS A 90 -3.77 5.06 16.69
C LYS A 90 -2.29 4.74 16.73
N ASP A 91 -1.57 5.30 17.70
CA ASP A 91 -0.12 5.16 17.80
C ASP A 91 0.29 3.71 17.96
N MET A 92 -0.45 2.96 18.80
CA MET A 92 -0.23 1.52 18.97
C MET A 92 -0.45 0.75 17.66
N ILE A 93 -1.50 1.08 16.90
CA ILE A 93 -1.78 0.44 15.60
C ILE A 93 -0.68 0.77 14.58
N LEU A 94 -0.22 2.02 14.52
CA LEU A 94 0.86 2.43 13.60
C LEU A 94 2.19 1.76 13.95
N ILE A 95 2.55 1.70 15.24
CA ILE A 95 3.77 1.01 15.69
C ILE A 95 3.68 -0.50 15.37
N ALA A 96 2.58 -1.14 15.74
CA ALA A 96 2.41 -2.58 15.50
C ALA A 96 2.40 -2.91 13.99
N GLY A 97 1.67 -2.11 13.20
CA GLY A 97 1.61 -2.24 11.75
C GLY A 97 2.96 -1.96 11.08
N GLY A 98 3.68 -0.94 11.52
CA GLY A 98 5.01 -0.61 11.04
C GLY A 98 6.05 -1.69 11.37
N LEU A 99 6.03 -2.24 12.59
CA LEU A 99 6.87 -3.38 12.97
C LEU A 99 6.55 -4.62 12.11
N PHE A 100 5.27 -4.90 11.90
CA PHE A 100 4.83 -5.98 11.03
C PHE A 100 5.32 -5.80 9.59
N LEU A 101 5.22 -4.59 9.04
CA LEU A 101 5.71 -4.24 7.71
C LEU A 101 7.22 -4.46 7.58
N VAL A 102 8.01 -3.94 8.52
CA VAL A 102 9.48 -4.09 8.52
C VAL A 102 9.87 -5.56 8.63
N TRP A 103 9.23 -6.31 9.54
CA TRP A 103 9.48 -7.74 9.69
C TRP A 103 9.14 -8.51 8.41
N LYS A 104 7.96 -8.27 7.84
CA LYS A 104 7.51 -8.92 6.60
C LYS A 104 8.41 -8.61 5.42
N ALA A 105 8.74 -7.33 5.21
CA ALA A 105 9.61 -6.90 4.13
C ALA A 105 11.00 -7.53 4.24
N THR A 106 11.58 -7.52 5.44
CA THR A 106 12.91 -8.11 5.71
C THR A 106 12.90 -9.62 5.46
N THR A 107 11.86 -10.31 5.91
CA THR A 107 11.69 -11.75 5.68
C THR A 107 11.56 -12.06 4.18
N GLU A 108 10.81 -11.25 3.44
CA GLU A 108 10.62 -11.43 2.00
C GLU A 108 11.89 -11.14 1.20
N ILE A 109 12.67 -10.13 1.61
CA ILE A 109 14.00 -9.83 1.06
C ILE A 109 14.92 -11.03 1.30
N HIS A 110 14.93 -11.58 2.51
CA HIS A 110 15.77 -12.73 2.85
C HIS A 110 15.46 -13.95 1.96
N HIS A 111 14.17 -14.31 1.82
CA HIS A 111 13.76 -15.40 0.92
C HIS A 111 14.10 -15.12 -0.54
N SER A 112 14.03 -13.87 -0.99
CA SER A 112 14.39 -13.50 -2.37
C SER A 112 15.90 -13.59 -2.64
N MET A 113 16.72 -13.57 -1.58
CA MET A 113 18.19 -13.62 -1.67
C MET A 113 18.79 -15.00 -1.41
N ASP A 114 18.03 -15.93 -0.81
CA ASP A 114 18.51 -17.28 -0.53
C ASP A 114 18.25 -18.22 -1.74
N PRO A 115 19.27 -18.76 -2.43
CA PRO A 115 19.10 -19.63 -3.60
C PRO A 115 18.63 -21.05 -3.26
N ALA A 116 18.27 -21.34 -2.01
CA ALA A 116 17.90 -22.69 -1.60
C ALA A 116 16.68 -23.19 -2.40
N PRO A 117 16.70 -24.43 -2.94
CA PRO A 117 15.58 -24.94 -3.72
C PRO A 117 14.37 -25.12 -2.80
N GLU A 118 13.28 -24.41 -3.07
CA GLU A 118 11.99 -24.72 -2.45
C GLU A 118 11.54 -26.11 -2.90
N ASP A 119 11.48 -27.03 -1.94
CA ASP A 119 11.05 -28.41 -2.10
C ASP A 119 9.56 -28.44 -2.49
N PRO A 120 9.16 -28.99 -3.66
CA PRO A 120 7.79 -28.89 -4.16
C PRO A 120 6.91 -29.92 -3.46
N LYS A 121 6.30 -29.56 -2.32
CA LYS A 121 5.38 -30.48 -1.61
C LYS A 121 4.00 -29.89 -1.34
N SER A 122 3.02 -30.58 -1.96
CA SER A 122 1.57 -30.61 -1.72
C SER A 122 0.78 -29.46 -2.35
N ALA A 123 -0.14 -29.80 -3.26
CA ALA A 123 -0.74 -28.87 -4.25
C ALA A 123 -2.28 -28.76 -4.20
N THR A 124 -2.96 -29.13 -3.10
CA THR A 124 -4.44 -29.04 -3.09
C THR A 124 -5.05 -28.56 -1.78
N SER A 125 -4.61 -29.04 -0.62
CA SER A 125 -5.05 -28.51 0.70
C SER A 125 -4.27 -27.26 1.13
N THR A 126 -3.07 -27.08 0.60
CA THR A 126 -2.19 -25.92 0.78
C THR A 126 -2.63 -24.70 -0.04
N VAL A 127 -3.29 -24.91 -1.19
CA VAL A 127 -3.66 -23.82 -2.12
C VAL A 127 -4.83 -22.99 -1.57
N THR A 128 -5.84 -23.62 -0.96
CA THR A 128 -6.96 -22.90 -0.34
C THR A 128 -6.53 -22.17 0.94
N LEU A 129 -5.69 -22.81 1.76
CA LEU A 129 -5.03 -22.16 2.90
C LEU A 129 -4.16 -20.99 2.44
N GLY A 130 -3.42 -21.14 1.35
CA GLY A 130 -2.60 -20.08 0.74
C GLY A 130 -3.43 -18.92 0.20
N PHE A 131 -4.56 -19.19 -0.45
CA PHE A 131 -5.45 -18.14 -0.97
C PHE A 131 -6.06 -17.32 0.16
N ALA A 132 -6.65 -17.97 1.17
CA ALA A 132 -7.25 -17.28 2.31
C ALA A 132 -6.19 -16.52 3.13
N ALA A 133 -5.01 -17.11 3.31
CA ALA A 133 -3.89 -16.44 4.00
C ALA A 133 -3.40 -15.21 3.22
N ALA A 134 -3.27 -15.30 1.89
CA ALA A 134 -2.87 -14.16 1.06
C ALA A 134 -3.90 -13.02 1.17
N ILE A 135 -5.19 -13.35 1.06
CA ILE A 135 -6.27 -12.39 1.27
C ILE A 135 -6.22 -11.76 2.67
N GLY A 136 -6.04 -12.57 3.72
CA GLY A 136 -5.96 -12.07 5.10
C GLY A 136 -4.79 -11.12 5.30
N GLN A 137 -3.63 -11.41 4.71
CA GLN A 137 -2.47 -10.52 4.76
C GLN A 137 -2.70 -9.22 3.99
N ILE A 138 -3.37 -9.28 2.83
CA ILE A 138 -3.78 -8.07 2.08
C ILE A 138 -4.66 -7.19 2.95
N LEU A 139 -5.72 -7.75 3.56
CA LEU A 139 -6.66 -6.99 4.38
C LEU A 139 -6.00 -6.42 5.65
N MET A 140 -5.12 -7.20 6.29
CA MET A 140 -4.38 -6.73 7.46
C MET A 140 -3.50 -5.52 7.12
N LEU A 141 -2.79 -5.56 5.99
CA LEU A 141 -1.91 -4.48 5.58
C LEU A 141 -2.67 -3.26 5.07
N ASP A 142 -3.73 -3.50 4.30
CA ASP A 142 -4.65 -2.46 3.88
C ASP A 142 -5.28 -1.75 5.09
N MET A 143 -5.59 -2.47 6.18
CA MET A 143 -6.10 -1.86 7.41
C MET A 143 -5.10 -0.88 8.03
N VAL A 144 -3.83 -1.28 8.14
CA VAL A 144 -2.76 -0.44 8.69
C VAL A 144 -2.60 0.84 7.85
N PHE A 145 -2.52 0.71 6.52
CA PHE A 145 -2.41 1.85 5.61
C PHE A 145 -3.69 2.70 5.54
N SER A 146 -4.85 2.07 5.65
CA SER A 146 -6.14 2.76 5.64
C SER A 146 -6.29 3.67 6.85
N ILE A 147 -5.80 3.27 8.02
CA ILE A 147 -5.89 4.13 9.21
C ILE A 147 -5.04 5.41 9.05
N ASP A 148 -3.78 5.28 8.63
CA ASP A 148 -2.89 6.43 8.39
C ASP A 148 -3.45 7.38 7.31
N SER A 149 -3.88 6.81 6.18
CA SER A 149 -4.46 7.59 5.07
C SER A 149 -5.79 8.27 5.44
N ILE A 150 -6.69 7.61 6.19
CA ILE A 150 -7.94 8.23 6.66
C ILE A 150 -7.64 9.41 7.58
N ILE A 151 -6.71 9.27 8.52
CA ILE A 151 -6.34 10.36 9.43
C ILE A 151 -5.73 11.53 8.64
N THR A 152 -4.89 11.23 7.66
CA THR A 152 -4.35 12.23 6.74
C THR A 152 -5.47 12.94 5.96
N ALA A 153 -6.46 12.19 5.47
CA ALA A 153 -7.59 12.74 4.72
C ALA A 153 -8.48 13.66 5.58
N VAL A 154 -8.75 13.28 6.84
CA VAL A 154 -9.47 14.12 7.81
C VAL A 154 -8.72 15.43 8.08
N GLY A 155 -7.39 15.41 8.05
CA GLY A 155 -6.57 16.61 8.16
C GLY A 155 -6.64 17.53 6.93
N MET A 156 -7.10 17.05 5.78
CA MET A 156 -7.17 17.79 4.52
C MET A 156 -8.57 18.29 4.18
N THR A 157 -9.62 17.56 4.57
CA THR A 157 -11.02 17.94 4.30
C THR A 157 -11.95 17.42 5.39
N GLU A 158 -12.97 18.22 5.71
CA GLU A 158 -14.04 17.83 6.64
C GLU A 158 -15.21 17.13 5.92
N HIS A 159 -15.18 17.08 4.59
CA HIS A 159 -16.30 16.58 3.79
C HIS A 159 -16.19 15.08 3.51
N LEU A 160 -16.93 14.27 4.28
CA LEU A 160 -17.01 12.82 4.11
C LEU A 160 -17.31 12.36 2.67
N PRO A 161 -18.22 12.99 1.90
CA PRO A 161 -18.46 12.58 0.52
C PRO A 161 -17.23 12.72 -0.38
N ILE A 162 -16.39 13.74 -0.16
CA ILE A 162 -15.15 13.93 -0.93
C ILE A 162 -14.20 12.76 -0.66
N MET A 163 -14.02 12.39 0.61
CA MET A 163 -13.16 11.26 0.99
C MET A 163 -13.64 9.94 0.39
N ILE A 164 -14.95 9.66 0.44
CA ILE A 164 -15.53 8.45 -0.14
C ILE A 164 -15.27 8.41 -1.65
N ILE A 165 -15.56 9.51 -2.37
CA ILE A 165 -15.34 9.58 -3.82
C ILE A 165 -13.86 9.39 -4.14
N ALA A 166 -12.95 10.01 -3.38
CA ALA A 166 -11.52 9.87 -3.59
C ALA A 166 -11.05 8.42 -3.46
N VAL A 167 -11.49 7.72 -2.40
CA VAL A 167 -11.17 6.30 -2.16
C VAL A 167 -11.73 5.43 -3.28
N VAL A 168 -12.99 5.61 -3.67
CA VAL A 168 -13.62 4.82 -4.73
C VAL A 168 -12.90 5.02 -6.07
N VAL A 169 -12.62 6.27 -6.44
CA VAL A 169 -11.90 6.59 -7.68
C VAL A 169 -10.49 6.01 -7.67
N SER A 170 -9.74 6.16 -6.57
CA SER A 170 -8.41 5.59 -6.43
C SER A 170 -8.43 4.06 -6.57
N VAL A 171 -9.37 3.37 -5.91
CA VAL A 171 -9.47 1.90 -6.03
C VAL A 171 -9.87 1.46 -7.43
N LEU A 172 -10.75 2.18 -8.13
CA LEU A 172 -11.07 1.87 -9.51
C LEU A 172 -9.83 1.98 -10.41
N VAL A 173 -9.01 3.02 -10.22
CA VAL A 173 -7.72 3.15 -10.92
C VAL A 173 -6.80 1.98 -10.57
N MET A 174 -6.71 1.60 -9.30
CA MET A 174 -5.90 0.45 -8.88
C MET A 174 -6.38 -0.86 -9.50
N LEU A 175 -7.69 -1.12 -9.56
CA LEU A 175 -8.26 -2.32 -10.19
C LEU A 175 -7.89 -2.41 -11.68
N LEU A 176 -7.92 -1.28 -12.40
CA LEU A 176 -7.52 -1.22 -13.80
C LEU A 176 -6.00 -1.40 -13.97
N ALA A 177 -5.20 -0.85 -13.06
CA ALA A 177 -3.75 -0.98 -13.06
C ALA A 177 -3.24 -2.34 -12.54
N ALA A 178 -4.09 -3.11 -11.85
CA ALA A 178 -3.70 -4.27 -11.08
C ALA A 178 -3.02 -5.37 -11.91
N ASP A 179 -3.60 -5.71 -13.06
CA ASP A 179 -3.11 -6.77 -13.93
C ASP A 179 -1.85 -6.34 -14.73
N PRO A 180 -1.81 -5.15 -15.36
CA PRO A 180 -0.58 -4.63 -15.98
C PRO A 180 0.58 -4.52 -15.00
N LEU A 181 0.32 -4.00 -13.79
CA LEU A 181 1.36 -3.83 -12.77
C LEU A 181 1.88 -5.19 -12.28
N ALA A 182 1.00 -6.18 -12.12
CA ALA A 182 1.38 -7.55 -11.80
C ALA A 182 2.42 -8.11 -12.77
N LYS A 183 2.11 -7.99 -14.06
CA LYS A 183 2.95 -8.52 -15.14
C LYS A 183 4.29 -7.80 -15.14
N PHE A 184 4.27 -6.48 -15.00
CA PHE A 184 5.49 -5.68 -14.90
C PHE A 184 6.38 -6.10 -13.72
N ILE A 185 5.80 -6.34 -12.53
CA ILE A 185 6.55 -6.79 -11.35
C ILE A 185 7.14 -8.20 -11.57
N ASN A 186 6.37 -9.13 -12.15
CA ASN A 186 6.85 -10.47 -12.46
C ASN A 186 8.00 -10.47 -13.46
N ASP A 187 7.95 -9.59 -14.45
CA ASP A 187 8.96 -9.48 -15.50
C ASP A 187 10.24 -8.74 -15.03
N ASN A 188 10.19 -8.04 -13.88
CA ASN A 188 11.30 -7.19 -13.39
C ASN A 188 11.57 -7.41 -11.89
N PRO A 189 12.37 -8.43 -11.52
CA PRO A 189 12.67 -8.76 -10.11
C PRO A 189 13.29 -7.61 -9.29
N THR A 190 14.02 -6.70 -9.93
CA THR A 190 14.58 -5.51 -9.25
C THR A 190 13.50 -4.56 -8.74
N VAL A 191 12.33 -4.51 -9.40
CA VAL A 191 11.16 -3.74 -8.94
C VAL A 191 10.56 -4.35 -7.68
N VAL A 192 10.59 -5.68 -7.54
CA VAL A 192 10.16 -6.36 -6.29
C VAL A 192 11.04 -5.91 -5.13
N MET A 193 12.36 -5.94 -5.31
CA MET A 193 13.32 -5.50 -4.29
C MET A 193 13.14 -4.03 -3.92
N LEU A 194 12.93 -3.17 -4.92
CA LEU A 194 12.62 -1.75 -4.70
C LEU A 194 11.36 -1.57 -3.85
N ALA A 195 10.29 -2.30 -4.16
CA ALA A 195 9.03 -2.21 -3.44
C ALA A 195 9.11 -2.75 -2.01
N LEU A 196 9.86 -3.83 -1.78
CA LEU A 196 10.16 -4.30 -0.42
C LEU A 196 10.97 -3.27 0.37
N GLY A 197 11.88 -2.54 -0.29
CA GLY A 197 12.58 -1.39 0.29
C GLY A 197 11.62 -0.26 0.67
N PHE A 198 10.64 0.07 -0.19
CA PHE A 198 9.59 1.04 0.13
C PHE A 198 8.74 0.57 1.32
N LEU A 199 8.45 -0.73 1.40
CA LEU A 199 7.71 -1.31 2.52
C LEU A 199 8.42 -1.12 3.86
N ILE A 200 9.76 -1.28 3.88
CA ILE A 200 10.58 -0.97 5.06
C ILE A 200 10.51 0.53 5.38
N MET A 201 10.68 1.39 4.38
CA MET A 201 10.64 2.86 4.57
C MET A 201 9.31 3.31 5.16
N ILE A 202 8.20 2.83 4.61
CA ILE A 202 6.85 3.14 5.11
C ILE A 202 6.68 2.55 6.52
N GLY A 203 7.08 1.30 6.75
CA GLY A 203 7.00 0.67 8.07
C GLY A 203 7.76 1.47 9.14
N MET A 204 8.97 1.94 8.82
CA MET A 204 9.76 2.81 9.70
C MET A 204 9.10 4.18 9.90
N THR A 205 8.45 4.73 8.88
CA THR A 205 7.71 5.99 8.96
C THR A 205 6.51 5.85 9.90
N LEU A 206 5.74 4.75 9.81
CA LEU A 206 4.61 4.49 10.71
C LEU A 206 5.06 4.28 12.16
N ILE A 207 6.18 3.58 12.38
CA ILE A 207 6.78 3.46 13.72
C ILE A 207 7.13 4.84 14.26
N ALA A 208 7.82 5.68 13.47
CA ALA A 208 8.20 7.02 13.87
C ALA A 208 6.97 7.89 14.22
N GLU A 209 5.94 7.86 13.38
CA GLU A 209 4.69 8.59 13.60
C GLU A 209 3.94 8.12 14.84
N GLY A 210 3.92 6.82 15.12
CA GLY A 210 3.33 6.30 16.35
C GLY A 210 4.13 6.64 17.61
N PHE A 211 5.42 6.99 17.51
CA PHE A 211 6.17 7.61 18.61
C PHE A 211 6.02 9.14 18.66
N GLY A 212 5.12 9.71 17.85
CA GLY A 212 4.86 11.16 17.79
C GLY A 212 5.83 11.94 16.89
N ALA A 213 6.80 11.27 16.27
CA ALA A 213 7.71 11.91 15.32
C ALA A 213 6.98 12.14 13.99
N HIS A 214 6.69 13.39 13.69
CA HIS A 214 6.02 13.76 12.44
C HIS A 214 7.02 13.68 11.29
N VAL A 215 6.85 12.67 10.43
CA VAL A 215 7.64 12.53 9.21
C VAL A 215 6.89 13.22 8.07
N PRO A 216 7.46 14.26 7.43
CA PRO A 216 6.78 14.90 6.31
C PRO A 216 6.69 13.92 5.14
N LYS A 217 5.46 13.48 4.82
CA LYS A 217 5.19 12.48 3.78
C LYS A 217 5.81 12.85 2.42
N GLY A 218 5.94 14.15 2.13
CA GLY A 218 6.60 14.65 0.92
C GLY A 218 8.05 14.16 0.76
N TYR A 219 8.81 13.99 1.86
CA TYR A 219 10.15 13.42 1.79
C TYR A 219 10.14 11.93 1.47
N VAL A 220 9.19 11.18 2.03
CA VAL A 220 9.00 9.76 1.73
C VAL A 220 8.67 9.60 0.24
N TYR A 221 7.70 10.35 -0.27
CA TYR A 221 7.31 10.28 -1.68
C TYR A 221 8.42 10.74 -2.62
N ALA A 222 9.17 11.78 -2.25
CA ALA A 222 10.33 12.21 -3.03
C ALA A 222 11.40 11.11 -3.10
N ALA A 223 11.69 10.44 -1.99
CA ALA A 223 12.65 9.33 -1.95
C ALA A 223 12.16 8.14 -2.80
N MET A 224 10.87 7.83 -2.75
CA MET A 224 10.26 6.77 -3.55
C MET A 224 10.29 7.09 -5.04
N ALA A 225 9.87 8.30 -5.42
CA ALA A 225 9.92 8.77 -6.82
C ALA A 225 11.35 8.79 -7.35
N PHE A 226 12.32 9.28 -6.56
CA PHE A 226 13.73 9.25 -6.92
C PHE A 226 14.24 7.83 -7.15
N SER A 227 13.95 6.91 -6.22
CA SER A 227 14.40 5.52 -6.32
C SER A 227 13.77 4.81 -7.52
N ALA A 228 12.49 5.07 -7.80
CA ALA A 228 11.80 4.57 -8.99
C ALA A 228 12.44 5.12 -10.29
N ALA A 229 12.80 6.41 -10.32
CA ALA A 229 13.49 7.01 -11.47
C ALA A 229 14.87 6.35 -11.70
N ILE A 230 15.64 6.13 -10.64
CA ILE A 230 16.91 5.39 -10.71
C ILE A 230 16.70 3.97 -11.23
N GLU A 231 15.65 3.28 -10.78
CA GLU A 231 15.35 1.93 -11.25
C GLU A 231 14.97 1.91 -12.73
N VAL A 232 14.20 2.90 -13.21
CA VAL A 232 13.92 3.06 -14.65
C VAL A 232 15.22 3.21 -15.44
N LEU A 233 16.17 4.03 -14.98
CA LEU A 233 17.49 4.18 -15.63
C LEU A 233 18.27 2.86 -15.61
N ASN A 234 18.25 2.12 -14.51
CA ASN A 234 18.89 0.80 -14.40
C ASN A 234 18.29 -0.19 -15.40
N MET A 235 16.97 -0.24 -15.52
CA MET A 235 16.27 -1.10 -16.48
C MET A 235 16.63 -0.72 -17.93
N MET A 236 16.67 0.58 -18.25
CA MET A 236 17.08 1.06 -19.58
C MET A 236 18.53 0.67 -19.90
N SER A 237 19.44 0.83 -18.95
CA SER A 237 20.85 0.46 -19.07
C SER A 237 21.02 -1.04 -19.30
N ARG A 238 20.32 -1.88 -18.51
CA ARG A 238 20.34 -3.35 -18.67
C ARG A 238 19.84 -3.78 -20.06
N ARG A 239 18.74 -3.21 -20.53
CA ARG A 239 18.19 -3.47 -21.88
C ARG A 239 19.16 -3.05 -22.99
N ALA A 240 19.79 -1.89 -22.86
CA ALA A 240 20.77 -1.41 -23.83
C ALA A 240 22.01 -2.34 -23.89
N ARG A 241 22.48 -2.83 -22.75
CA ARG A 241 23.61 -3.78 -22.69
C ARG A 241 23.25 -5.13 -23.31
N GLN A 242 22.05 -5.66 -23.06
CA GLN A 242 21.58 -6.91 -23.67
C GLN A 242 21.49 -6.81 -25.20
N LYS A 243 21.01 -5.68 -25.74
CA LYS A 243 21.00 -5.44 -27.19
C LYS A 243 22.41 -5.45 -27.80
N LYS A 244 23.37 -4.77 -27.18
CA LYS A 244 24.77 -4.76 -27.66
C LYS A 244 25.41 -6.15 -27.67
N VAL A 245 25.10 -6.99 -26.68
CA VAL A 245 25.59 -8.37 -26.64
C VAL A 245 24.94 -9.21 -27.74
N ALA A 246 23.64 -9.03 -28.00
CA ALA A 246 22.93 -9.74 -29.06
C ALA A 246 23.37 -9.33 -30.48
N GLU A 247 23.86 -8.11 -30.68
CA GLU A 247 24.43 -7.64 -31.95
C GLU A 247 25.86 -8.17 -32.21
N GLN A 248 26.51 -8.76 -31.20
CA GLN A 248 27.87 -9.31 -31.28
C GLN A 248 27.92 -10.84 -31.47
N VAL A 249 26.76 -11.50 -31.45
CA VAL A 249 26.58 -12.95 -31.68
C VAL A 249 25.94 -13.17 -33.04
#